data_AF-A0A2S9JB19-F1
#
_entry.id   AF-A0A2S9JB19-F1
#
_cell.length_a   1.000
_cell.length_b   1.000
_cell.length_c   1.000
_cell.angle_alpha   90.00
_cell.angle_beta   90.00
_cell.angle_gamma   90.00
#
_symmetry.space_group_name_H-M   'P 1'
#
loop_
_entity.id
_entity.type
_entity.pdbx_description
1 polymer ?
#
loop_
_entity_poly.entity_id
_entity_poly.type
_entity_poly.pdbx_seq_one_letter_code
_entity_poly.pdbx_strand_id
1 'polypeptide(L)'
;MSPVLRAAAHIGFSSLSFLVSNGAYAQTMEALGEDFQLCLRASAIYYGQNSCHPPSELLPAVHARCLNIEKEVKTTLTEMGKGDLAEKVLFKVRSRIDSDIVIPTILDQQIAGNCQKH
;
A
#
# COMPACT_ATOMS: atom_id res chain seq x y z
N MET A 1 51.35 36.07 34.41
CA MET A 1 51.70 34.63 34.42
C MET A 1 50.60 33.89 35.17
N SER A 2 49.75 33.15 34.43
CA SER A 2 48.63 32.23 34.78
C SER A 2 47.55 32.67 35.80
N PRO A 3 46.24 32.43 35.53
CA PRO A 3 45.62 31.10 35.66
C PRO A 3 44.68 30.72 34.48
N VAL A 4 44.68 29.45 34.03
CA VAL A 4 43.70 28.38 34.34
C VAL A 4 42.24 28.77 34.10
N LEU A 5 41.60 28.22 33.06
CA LEU A 5 40.23 27.70 33.08
C LEU A 5 39.83 27.14 31.69
N ARG A 6 39.68 25.81 31.59
CA ARG A 6 38.46 25.19 31.06
C ARG A 6 38.60 23.67 31.09
N ALA A 7 37.88 23.08 32.05
CA ALA A 7 37.53 21.68 32.03
C ALA A 7 36.72 21.40 30.75
N ALA A 8 37.28 20.60 29.86
CA ALA A 8 36.51 19.95 28.81
C ALA A 8 35.83 18.74 29.45
N ALA A 9 34.56 18.92 29.84
CA ALA A 9 33.70 17.81 30.18
C ALA A 9 33.52 16.96 28.91
N HIS A 10 34.09 15.76 28.91
CA HIS A 10 33.70 14.71 27.98
C HIS A 10 32.27 14.32 28.34
N ILE A 11 31.29 14.98 27.70
CA ILE A 11 29.94 14.47 27.62
C ILE A 11 30.07 13.20 26.79
N GLY A 12 30.00 12.06 27.47
CA GLY A 12 29.86 10.76 26.84
C GLY A 12 28.74 10.86 25.82
N PHE A 13 29.08 10.61 24.57
CA PHE A 13 28.12 10.29 23.54
C PHE A 13 27.49 8.95 23.94
N SER A 14 26.53 9.01 24.86
CA SER A 14 25.59 7.93 25.08
C SER A 14 24.87 7.73 23.77
N SER A 15 25.24 6.66 23.09
CA SER A 15 24.56 6.07 21.96
C SER A 15 23.09 5.87 22.33
N LEU A 16 22.25 6.87 22.03
CA LEU A 16 20.80 6.78 21.92
C LEU A 16 20.47 5.93 20.69
N SER A 17 20.78 4.65 20.79
CA SER A 17 20.22 3.63 19.92
C SER A 17 18.94 3.11 20.57
N PHE A 18 17.95 2.81 19.73
CA PHE A 18 16.69 2.10 20.04
C PHE A 18 15.47 2.93 20.46
N LEU A 19 15.14 3.95 19.68
CA LEU A 19 13.73 4.30 19.41
C LEU A 19 13.56 4.55 17.90
N VAL A 20 13.83 3.52 17.07
CA VAL A 20 13.40 3.56 15.66
C VAL A 20 11.89 3.35 15.64
N SER A 21 11.20 4.48 15.79
CA SER A 21 9.97 4.91 15.12
C SER A 21 8.93 3.85 14.75
N ASN A 22 8.14 3.38 15.72
CA ASN A 22 6.84 2.75 15.41
C ASN A 22 5.91 3.68 14.58
N GLY A 23 6.10 5.00 14.66
CA GLY A 23 5.32 5.98 13.90
C GLY A 23 5.66 6.03 12.40
N ALA A 24 6.93 5.89 12.02
CA ALA A 24 7.34 5.92 10.61
C ALA A 24 6.74 4.74 9.83
N TYR A 25 6.76 3.53 10.40
CA TYR A 25 6.18 2.35 9.75
C TYR A 25 4.65 2.44 9.62
N ALA A 26 3.96 3.02 10.60
CA ALA A 26 2.50 3.24 10.50
C ALA A 26 2.15 4.18 9.35
N GLN A 27 2.88 5.30 9.21
CA GLN A 27 2.70 6.25 8.12
C GLN A 27 3.03 5.64 6.75
N THR A 28 4.11 4.85 6.66
CA THR A 28 4.46 4.13 5.41
C THR A 28 3.40 3.11 5.03
N MET A 29 2.83 2.38 5.99
CA MET A 29 1.77 1.40 5.73
C MET A 29 0.45 2.04 5.30
N GLU A 30 0.09 3.18 5.87
CA GLU A 30 -1.08 3.97 5.44
C GLU A 30 -0.90 4.46 4.00
N ALA A 31 0.26 5.07 3.69
CA ALA A 31 0.57 5.54 2.33
C ALA A 31 0.57 4.42 1.29
N LEU A 32 1.23 3.28 1.58
CA LEU A 32 1.24 2.12 0.67
C LEU A 32 -0.17 1.52 0.48
N GLY A 33 -1.01 1.58 1.53
CA GLY A 33 -2.40 1.15 1.45
C GLY A 33 -3.24 2.06 0.54
N GLU A 34 -3.05 3.37 0.63
CA GLU A 34 -3.69 4.36 -0.25
C GLU A 34 -3.23 4.21 -1.70
N ASP A 35 -1.92 4.07 -1.94
CA ASP A 35 -1.35 3.86 -3.27
C ASP A 35 -1.90 2.59 -3.92
N PHE A 36 -2.04 1.52 -3.14
CA PHE A 36 -2.61 0.27 -3.63
C PHE A 36 -4.09 0.45 -4.03
N GLN A 37 -4.90 1.13 -3.20
CA GLN A 37 -6.29 1.43 -3.51
C GLN A 37 -6.43 2.32 -4.76
N LEU A 38 -5.59 3.35 -4.88
CA LEU A 38 -5.56 4.24 -6.05
C LEU A 38 -5.22 3.48 -7.32
N CYS A 39 -4.20 2.59 -7.26
CA CYS A 39 -3.83 1.75 -8.39
C CYS A 39 -4.97 0.84 -8.83
N LEU A 40 -5.63 0.17 -7.88
CA LEU A 40 -6.75 -0.73 -8.17
C LEU A 40 -7.90 0.02 -8.82
N ARG A 41 -8.25 1.20 -8.30
CA ARG A 41 -9.30 2.06 -8.88
C ARG A 41 -8.95 2.54 -10.28
N ALA A 42 -7.74 3.05 -10.50
CA ALA A 42 -7.29 3.51 -11.81
C ALA A 42 -7.28 2.36 -12.84
N SER A 43 -6.85 1.17 -12.41
CA SER A 43 -6.85 -0.03 -13.26
C SER A 43 -8.26 -0.53 -13.54
N ALA A 44 -9.17 -0.48 -12.57
CA ALA A 44 -10.59 -0.80 -12.75
C ALA A 44 -11.26 0.14 -13.77
N ILE A 45 -10.96 1.44 -13.71
CA ILE A 45 -11.43 2.41 -14.70
C ILE A 45 -10.91 2.04 -16.09
N TYR A 46 -9.59 1.82 -16.21
CA TYR A 46 -8.96 1.47 -17.48
C TYR A 46 -9.60 0.21 -18.09
N TYR A 47 -9.68 -0.89 -17.35
CA TYR A 47 -10.24 -2.12 -17.89
C TYR A 47 -11.75 -2.02 -18.14
N GLY A 48 -12.51 -1.34 -17.28
CA GLY A 48 -13.95 -1.14 -17.49
C GLY A 48 -14.27 -0.28 -18.72
N GLN A 49 -13.39 0.65 -19.11
CA GLN A 49 -13.54 1.47 -20.32
C GLN A 49 -13.09 0.75 -21.60
N ASN A 50 -12.11 -0.16 -21.50
CA ASN A 50 -11.42 -0.73 -22.66
C ASN A 50 -11.78 -2.20 -22.91
N SER A 51 -12.64 -2.80 -22.10
CA SER A 51 -12.98 -4.23 -22.15
C SER A 51 -14.43 -4.47 -21.73
N CYS A 52 -15.18 -5.24 -22.51
CA CYS A 52 -16.55 -5.65 -22.22
C CYS A 52 -16.64 -7.09 -21.66
N HIS A 53 -15.61 -7.51 -20.92
CA HIS A 53 -15.58 -8.81 -20.24
C HIS A 53 -16.24 -8.74 -18.85
N PRO A 54 -16.80 -9.84 -18.32
CA PRO A 54 -17.36 -9.85 -16.97
C PRO A 54 -16.30 -9.48 -15.91
N PRO A 55 -16.68 -8.84 -14.80
CA PRO A 55 -15.73 -8.42 -13.76
C PRO A 55 -14.83 -9.55 -13.24
N SER A 56 -15.33 -10.79 -13.18
CA SER A 56 -14.55 -11.96 -12.78
C SER A 56 -13.34 -12.24 -13.68
N GLU A 57 -13.41 -11.89 -14.96
CA GLU A 57 -12.31 -12.03 -15.92
C GLU A 57 -11.34 -10.84 -15.85
N LEU A 58 -11.85 -9.66 -15.46
CA LEU A 58 -11.06 -8.43 -15.40
C LEU A 58 -10.32 -8.25 -14.07
N LEU A 59 -10.85 -8.81 -12.97
CA LEU A 59 -10.25 -8.73 -11.64
C LEU A 59 -8.77 -9.16 -11.62
N PRO A 60 -8.37 -10.33 -12.17
CA PRO A 60 -6.96 -10.72 -12.22
C PRO A 60 -6.08 -9.71 -12.96
N ALA A 61 -6.57 -9.09 -14.04
CA ALA A 61 -5.83 -8.11 -14.82
C ALA A 61 -5.66 -6.78 -14.05
N VAL A 62 -6.69 -6.35 -13.32
CA VAL A 62 -6.65 -5.19 -12.41
C VAL A 62 -5.58 -5.41 -11.34
N HIS A 63 -5.58 -6.56 -10.67
CA HIS A 63 -4.57 -6.89 -9.64
C HIS A 63 -3.16 -7.03 -10.20
N ALA A 64 -3.01 -7.63 -11.39
CA ALA A 64 -1.71 -7.78 -12.04
C ALA A 64 -1.01 -6.43 -12.30
N ARG A 65 -1.77 -5.37 -12.59
CA ARG A 65 -1.21 -4.01 -12.73
C ARG A 65 -0.70 -3.40 -11.43
N CYS A 66 -1.21 -3.84 -10.28
CA CYS A 66 -0.88 -3.29 -8.96
C CYS A 66 0.05 -4.21 -8.13
N LEU A 67 0.56 -5.28 -8.76
CA LEU A 67 1.33 -6.33 -8.10
C LEU A 67 2.65 -5.84 -7.47
N ASN A 68 3.25 -4.77 -7.99
CA ASN A 68 4.46 -4.20 -7.41
C ASN A 68 4.18 -3.52 -6.06
N ILE A 69 3.13 -2.69 -5.99
CA ILE A 69 2.72 -2.02 -4.76
C ILE A 69 2.31 -3.05 -3.71
N GLU A 70 1.60 -4.10 -4.13
CA GLU A 70 1.24 -5.20 -3.23
C GLU A 70 2.47 -5.94 -2.67
N LYS A 71 3.51 -6.16 -3.50
CA LYS A 71 4.78 -6.72 -3.02
C LYS A 71 5.45 -5.79 -2.01
N GLU A 72 5.38 -4.48 -2.19
CA GLU A 72 5.91 -3.49 -1.24
C GLU A 72 5.15 -3.55 0.09
N VAL A 73 3.81 -3.54 0.06
CA VAL A 73 2.97 -3.74 1.26
C VAL A 73 3.34 -5.03 1.99
N LYS A 74 3.49 -6.14 1.26
CA LYS A 74 3.90 -7.43 1.84
C LYS A 74 5.28 -7.37 2.47
N THR A 75 6.23 -6.72 1.79
CA THR A 75 7.62 -6.58 2.27
C THR A 75 7.65 -5.75 3.54
N THR A 76 6.99 -4.59 3.57
CA THR A 76 6.91 -3.74 4.77
C THR A 76 6.24 -4.46 5.94
N LEU A 77 5.14 -5.19 5.71
CA LEU A 77 4.51 -6.00 6.77
C LEU A 77 5.45 -7.08 7.30
N THR A 78 6.27 -7.68 6.43
CA THR A 78 7.26 -8.69 6.83
C THR A 78 8.38 -8.06 7.66
N GLU A 79 8.90 -6.91 7.24
CA GLU A 79 9.92 -6.14 7.97
C GLU A 79 9.43 -5.66 9.35
N MET A 80 8.12 -5.40 9.49
CA MET A 80 7.48 -5.10 10.78
C MET A 80 7.25 -6.33 11.67
N GLY A 81 7.73 -7.51 11.28
CA GLY A 81 7.52 -8.78 12.00
C GLY A 81 6.10 -9.35 11.88
N LYS A 82 5.30 -8.86 10.92
CA LYS A 82 3.92 -9.30 10.66
C LYS A 82 3.80 -10.19 9.41
N GLY A 83 4.87 -10.89 9.01
CA GLY A 83 4.90 -11.73 7.81
C GLY A 83 3.74 -12.75 7.74
N ASP A 84 3.43 -13.41 8.86
CA ASP A 84 2.33 -14.40 8.95
C ASP A 84 0.93 -13.77 8.79
N LEU A 85 0.82 -12.47 9.04
CA LEU A 85 -0.41 -11.71 8.88
C LEU A 85 -0.48 -11.00 7.52
N ALA A 86 0.64 -10.85 6.81
CA ALA A 86 0.71 -10.09 5.57
C ALA A 86 -0.27 -10.63 4.52
N GLU A 87 -0.26 -11.94 4.29
CA GLU A 87 -1.20 -12.59 3.35
C GLU A 87 -2.67 -12.45 3.79
N LYS A 88 -2.96 -12.57 5.09
CA LYS A 88 -4.34 -12.42 5.59
C LYS A 88 -4.85 -10.99 5.47
N VAL A 89 -3.98 -10.01 5.74
CA VAL A 89 -4.30 -8.59 5.61
C VAL A 89 -4.53 -8.28 4.14
N LEU A 90 -3.61 -8.67 3.25
CA LEU A 90 -3.74 -8.44 1.81
C LEU A 90 -4.99 -9.12 1.24
N PHE A 91 -5.27 -10.37 1.60
CA PHE A 91 -6.48 -11.06 1.18
C PHE A 91 -7.75 -10.33 1.61
N LYS A 92 -7.83 -9.89 2.88
CA LYS A 92 -9.00 -9.17 3.40
C LYS A 92 -9.17 -7.81 2.74
N VAL A 93 -8.05 -7.12 2.49
CA VAL A 93 -8.00 -5.83 1.81
C VAL A 93 -8.47 -5.99 0.37
N ARG A 94 -7.93 -6.95 -0.39
CA ARG A 94 -8.39 -7.30 -1.75
C ARG A 94 -9.87 -7.61 -1.76
N SER A 95 -10.34 -8.55 -0.93
CA SER A 95 -11.75 -8.96 -0.93
C SER A 95 -12.73 -7.82 -0.68
N ARG A 96 -12.39 -6.86 0.20
CA ARG A 96 -13.22 -5.67 0.43
C ARG A 96 -13.13 -4.66 -0.72
N ILE A 97 -11.93 -4.36 -1.17
CA ILE A 97 -11.73 -3.40 -2.27
C ILE A 97 -12.38 -3.94 -3.55
N ASP A 98 -12.32 -5.24 -3.78
CA ASP A 98 -12.92 -5.89 -4.93
C ASP A 98 -14.45 -5.71 -4.94
N SER A 99 -15.12 -6.01 -3.83
CA SER A 99 -16.58 -5.86 -3.71
C SER A 99 -17.04 -4.42 -3.71
N ASP A 100 -16.32 -3.55 -2.99
CA ASP A 100 -16.82 -2.21 -2.65
C ASP A 100 -16.38 -1.14 -3.66
N ILE A 101 -15.29 -1.39 -4.41
CA ILE A 101 -14.65 -0.40 -5.27
C ILE A 101 -14.45 -0.95 -6.69
N VAL A 102 -13.70 -2.04 -6.85
CA VAL A 102 -13.24 -2.49 -8.18
C VAL A 102 -14.39 -2.99 -9.04
N ILE A 103 -15.19 -3.95 -8.56
CA ILE A 103 -16.32 -4.50 -9.32
C ILE A 103 -17.32 -3.39 -9.69
N PRO A 104 -17.79 -2.54 -8.75
CA PRO A 104 -18.67 -1.41 -9.10
C PRO A 104 -18.05 -0.48 -10.14
N THR A 105 -16.77 -0.13 -9.98
CA THR A 105 -16.08 0.76 -10.93
C THR A 105 -16.01 0.16 -12.33
N ILE A 106 -15.69 -1.13 -12.46
CA ILE A 106 -15.69 -1.83 -13.75
C ILE A 106 -17.08 -1.76 -14.38
N LEU A 107 -18.12 -2.12 -13.62
CA LEU A 107 -19.50 -2.13 -14.10
C LEU A 107 -19.96 -0.73 -14.54
N ASP A 108 -19.68 0.29 -13.75
CA ASP A 108 -20.03 1.69 -14.07
C ASP A 108 -19.41 2.15 -15.37
N GLN A 109 -18.12 1.86 -15.59
CA GLN A 109 -17.44 2.20 -16.84
C GLN A 109 -17.99 1.41 -18.04
N GLN A 110 -18.32 0.12 -17.84
CA GLN A 110 -18.91 -0.71 -18.88
C GLN A 110 -20.34 -0.25 -19.24
N ILE A 111 -21.13 0.21 -18.27
CA ILE A 111 -22.44 0.83 -18.49
C ILE A 111 -22.27 2.11 -19.30
N ALA A 112 -21.36 3.00 -18.86
CA ALA A 112 -21.07 4.25 -19.55
C ALA A 112 -20.55 4.02 -20.98
N GLY A 113 -19.79 2.95 -21.19
CA GLY A 113 -19.24 2.51 -22.48
C GLY A 113 -20.21 1.70 -23.36
N ASN A 114 -21.46 1.49 -22.94
CA ASN A 114 -22.46 0.65 -23.64
C ASN A 114 -22.04 -0.81 -23.88
N CYS A 115 -21.22 -1.40 -23.00
CA CYS A 115 -20.92 -2.83 -23.02
C CYS A 115 -22.15 -3.71 -22.69
N GLN A 116 -23.27 -3.14 -22.24
CA GLN A 116 -24.51 -3.83 -21.85
C GLN A 116 -25.38 -4.36 -23.02
N LYS A 117 -24.82 -4.61 -24.19
CA LYS A 117 -25.56 -5.19 -25.32
C LYS A 117 -25.03 -6.58 -25.69
N HIS A 118 -24.98 -7.54 -24.77
CA HIS A 118 -25.05 -8.97 -25.09
C HIS A 118 -25.48 -9.79 -23.88
#